data_AF-A0A5J4L8V4-F1
#
_entry.id   AF-A0A5J4L8V4-F1
#
_cell.length_a   1.000
_cell.length_b   1.000
_cell.length_c   1.000
_cell.angle_alpha   90.00
_cell.angle_beta   90.00
_cell.angle_gamma   90.00
#
_symmetry.space_group_name_H-M   'P 1'
#
loop_
_entity.id
_entity.type
_entity.pdbx_description
1 polymer ?
#
loop_
_entity_poly.entity_id
_entity_poly.type
_entity_poly.pdbx_seq_one_letter_code
_entity_poly.pdbx_strand_id
1 'polypeptide(L)'
;MANYAFYGTSTAASDALAARVTTVENTALVKADNLASLTNPTNARTNLGLGNAATRSIGTTNGTLAAGDDTRFSNSRTPTAHAASHATGSSDPITPAAIGALSTTTWRRRDMPDQALADSLYAGTTPTITATQTTTPTTGYLKYAPAGVTLTGSDSTGPFQYAGAGAFTIGASSPDTNYVLPTSKYPNTYSSGQSIWSIEFGTDTQLLQVRFKYMSTTASGFRLSIDGRKVTDLIQLMSAVSGIGTTGNGHLLTIDLGSAATRRVRIDFANVPFGGVYLPPGAGIWQVPLRGGRLMVLGDSISDGSAGNVGGGAGTWFARAARLLGSTDAWEQGRGGTGYISPGTSPVYAVFQDRIALDIVPYAPDRLIIWGGFNDNTGSQSAIAAAAASLYSALKSALPACQMYVIGCWSPTGSPAGSITNTDATLRTQAAAAGLPFISPITGSCYDASGALVTTQGPWITGTGKVLATTGTGIADTWISSDGVHPTDTGHIGLARRIAAAITALMPA
;
A
#
# COMPACT_ATOMS: atom_id res chain seq x y z
N MET A 1 19.52 3.11 -104.36
CA MET A 1 19.07 2.01 -105.24
C MET A 1 20.19 0.97 -105.26
N ALA A 2 19.97 -0.35 -105.18
CA ALA A 2 18.77 -1.09 -104.76
C ALA A 2 19.12 -2.56 -104.37
N ASN A 3 18.40 -3.10 -103.38
CA ASN A 3 18.08 -4.52 -103.08
C ASN A 3 19.17 -5.63 -102.98
N TYR A 4 18.74 -6.76 -102.41
CA TYR A 4 19.53 -7.89 -101.89
C TYR A 4 18.70 -9.20 -101.98
N ALA A 5 19.31 -10.36 -102.23
CA ALA A 5 18.65 -11.69 -102.18
C ALA A 5 19.68 -12.84 -101.92
N PHE A 6 19.22 -14.06 -101.64
CA PHE A 6 19.85 -14.92 -100.61
C PHE A 6 20.08 -16.43 -100.96
N TYR A 7 20.65 -17.18 -100.00
CA TYR A 7 21.30 -18.51 -100.06
C TYR A 7 20.42 -19.79 -100.06
N GLY A 8 21.09 -20.92 -100.38
CA GLY A 8 20.93 -22.29 -99.86
C GLY A 8 22.27 -23.06 -100.06
N THR A 9 22.59 -24.27 -99.58
CA THR A 9 21.99 -25.31 -98.69
C THR A 9 23.16 -26.16 -98.12
N SER A 10 23.26 -26.74 -96.92
CA SER A 10 22.33 -27.27 -95.89
C SER A 10 21.92 -28.76 -96.01
N THR A 11 22.83 -29.71 -95.69
CA THR A 11 22.53 -31.15 -95.49
C THR A 11 23.19 -31.79 -94.27
N ALA A 12 24.53 -31.80 -94.14
CA ALA A 12 25.28 -32.57 -93.13
C ALA A 12 24.92 -32.32 -91.63
N ALA A 13 24.11 -31.28 -91.34
CA ALA A 13 23.62 -30.97 -89.99
C ALA A 13 22.38 -31.78 -89.57
N SER A 14 21.58 -32.34 -90.49
CA SER A 14 20.38 -33.12 -90.14
C SER A 14 20.72 -34.42 -89.43
N ASP A 15 21.72 -35.13 -89.93
CA ASP A 15 21.97 -36.53 -89.56
C ASP A 15 22.65 -36.59 -88.18
N ALA A 16 23.54 -35.63 -87.92
CA ALA A 16 24.11 -35.38 -86.60
C ALA A 16 23.08 -34.90 -85.57
N LEU A 17 21.98 -34.27 -85.99
CA LEU A 17 20.86 -33.93 -85.11
C LEU A 17 20.02 -35.16 -84.79
N ALA A 18 19.66 -35.98 -85.80
CA ALA A 18 18.87 -37.19 -85.64
C ALA A 18 19.51 -38.17 -84.63
N ALA A 19 20.80 -38.47 -84.78
CA ALA A 19 21.52 -39.35 -83.86
C ALA A 19 21.54 -38.83 -82.41
N ARG A 20 21.58 -37.50 -82.21
CA ARG A 20 21.52 -36.86 -80.89
C ARG A 20 20.11 -36.90 -80.29
N VAL A 21 19.06 -36.75 -81.10
CA VAL A 21 17.65 -36.85 -80.65
C VAL A 21 17.37 -38.26 -80.11
N THR A 22 17.68 -39.31 -80.87
CA THR A 22 17.47 -40.71 -80.45
C THR A 22 18.26 -41.09 -79.19
N THR A 23 19.40 -40.43 -78.93
CA THR A 23 20.17 -40.59 -77.69
C THR A 23 19.49 -39.92 -76.50
N VAL A 24 18.90 -38.73 -76.70
CA VAL A 24 18.20 -37.98 -75.64
C VAL A 24 16.90 -38.68 -75.22
N GLU A 25 16.12 -39.20 -76.16
CA GLU A 25 14.84 -39.88 -75.88
C GLU A 25 15.04 -41.11 -74.96
N ASN A 26 16.09 -41.90 -75.18
CA ASN A 26 16.45 -43.03 -74.32
C ASN A 26 16.99 -42.65 -72.93
N THR A 27 17.12 -41.36 -72.61
CA THR A 27 17.56 -40.87 -71.30
C THR A 27 16.43 -40.15 -70.53
N ALA A 28 15.24 -40.02 -71.10
CA ALA A 28 14.15 -39.22 -70.57
C ALA A 28 13.15 -40.03 -69.73
N LEU A 29 13.29 -39.94 -68.39
CA LEU A 29 12.36 -40.37 -67.31
C LEU A 29 11.01 -40.96 -67.78
N VAL A 30 10.98 -42.25 -68.13
CA VAL A 30 9.75 -42.92 -68.59
C VAL A 30 8.78 -43.09 -67.43
N LYS A 31 7.69 -42.32 -67.44
CA LYS A 31 6.66 -42.30 -66.38
C LYS A 31 6.03 -43.69 -66.13
N ALA A 32 5.95 -44.54 -67.16
CA ALA A 32 5.34 -45.87 -67.07
C ALA A 32 6.08 -46.82 -66.12
N ASP A 33 7.42 -46.72 -66.04
CA ASP A 33 8.26 -47.56 -65.17
C ASP A 33 8.24 -47.09 -63.70
N ASN A 34 7.41 -46.10 -63.36
CA ASN A 34 7.32 -45.49 -62.04
C ASN A 34 8.70 -45.04 -61.48
N LEU A 35 9.58 -44.55 -62.38
CA LEU A 35 10.97 -44.15 -62.14
C LEU A 35 11.94 -45.29 -61.74
N ALA A 36 11.58 -46.56 -61.91
CA ALA A 36 12.45 -47.70 -61.60
C ALA A 36 13.74 -47.75 -62.46
N SER A 37 13.74 -47.11 -63.63
CA SER A 37 14.89 -46.96 -64.54
C SER A 37 15.93 -45.90 -64.10
N LEU A 38 15.75 -45.26 -62.93
CA LEU A 38 16.74 -44.34 -62.35
C LEU A 38 18.02 -45.07 -61.90
N THR A 39 19.06 -45.03 -62.73
CA THR A 39 20.40 -45.60 -62.43
C THR A 39 21.12 -44.93 -61.26
N ASN A 40 20.77 -43.69 -60.91
CA ASN A 40 21.19 -43.05 -59.67
C ASN A 40 20.00 -42.34 -58.98
N PRO A 41 19.24 -43.05 -58.12
CA PRO A 41 18.11 -42.47 -57.41
C PRO A 41 18.48 -41.35 -56.44
N THR A 42 19.73 -41.27 -55.99
CA THR A 42 20.19 -40.24 -55.05
C THR A 42 20.32 -38.88 -55.72
N ASN A 43 20.98 -38.80 -56.88
CA ASN A 43 21.06 -37.54 -57.63
C ASN A 43 19.68 -37.07 -58.11
N ALA A 44 18.78 -38.00 -58.47
CA ALA A 44 17.41 -37.66 -58.87
C ALA A 44 16.63 -36.96 -57.74
N ARG A 45 16.69 -37.46 -56.49
CA ARG A 45 16.05 -36.81 -55.33
C ARG A 45 16.64 -35.44 -55.02
N THR A 46 17.96 -35.27 -55.19
CA THR A 46 18.65 -33.98 -55.02
C THR A 46 18.17 -32.95 -56.05
N ASN A 47 18.17 -33.31 -57.34
CA ASN A 47 17.78 -32.40 -58.43
C ASN A 47 16.30 -31.97 -58.34
N LEU A 48 15.43 -32.84 -57.80
CA LEU A 48 14.01 -32.57 -57.56
C LEU A 48 13.73 -31.89 -56.19
N GLY A 49 14.76 -31.60 -55.39
CA GLY A 49 14.61 -30.89 -54.11
C GLY A 49 13.84 -31.64 -53.01
N LEU A 50 13.64 -32.96 -53.15
CA LEU A 50 12.69 -33.74 -52.32
C LEU A 50 13.12 -33.93 -50.85
N GLY A 51 14.38 -33.58 -50.54
CA GLY A 51 14.93 -33.55 -49.18
C GLY A 51 15.01 -34.90 -48.47
N ASN A 52 15.37 -34.86 -47.19
CA ASN A 52 15.58 -36.05 -46.36
C ASN A 52 14.27 -36.77 -45.95
N ALA A 53 13.11 -36.19 -46.25
CA ALA A 53 11.81 -36.83 -46.01
C ALA A 53 11.56 -37.98 -46.99
N ALA A 54 11.90 -37.79 -48.27
CA ALA A 54 11.65 -38.74 -49.35
C ALA A 54 12.44 -40.08 -49.26
N THR A 55 13.22 -40.29 -48.20
CA THR A 55 13.95 -41.54 -47.92
C THR A 55 13.73 -42.08 -46.51
N ARG A 56 12.82 -41.49 -45.72
CA ARG A 56 12.53 -41.92 -44.34
C ARG A 56 11.20 -42.66 -44.29
N SER A 57 11.21 -43.84 -43.69
CA SER A 57 9.98 -44.58 -43.37
C SER A 57 9.05 -43.75 -42.49
N ILE A 58 7.75 -43.96 -42.63
CA ILE A 58 6.74 -43.45 -41.70
C ILE A 58 6.74 -44.34 -40.45
N GLY A 59 6.69 -43.76 -39.25
CA GLY A 59 6.67 -44.50 -37.98
C GLY A 59 6.95 -43.63 -36.76
N THR A 60 6.85 -44.21 -35.57
CA THR A 60 6.79 -43.49 -34.28
C THR A 60 8.12 -43.29 -33.55
N THR A 61 9.25 -43.71 -34.15
CA THR A 61 10.58 -43.64 -33.51
C THR A 61 11.35 -42.37 -33.88
N ASN A 62 12.50 -42.14 -33.24
CA ASN A 62 13.46 -41.14 -33.73
C ASN A 62 14.09 -41.65 -35.04
N GLY A 63 14.18 -40.78 -36.06
CA GLY A 63 14.70 -41.12 -37.39
C GLY A 63 13.63 -41.25 -38.48
N THR A 64 12.39 -41.66 -38.15
CA THR A 64 11.27 -41.77 -39.10
C THR A 64 10.60 -40.42 -39.37
N LEU A 65 9.74 -40.38 -40.40
CA LEU A 65 8.66 -39.39 -40.47
C LEU A 65 7.56 -39.79 -39.48
N ALA A 66 7.07 -38.84 -38.69
CA ALA A 66 5.96 -39.09 -37.78
C ALA A 66 4.67 -39.43 -38.55
N ALA A 67 3.94 -40.44 -38.09
CA ALA A 67 2.63 -40.81 -38.63
C ALA A 67 1.55 -39.78 -38.22
N GLY A 68 0.39 -39.79 -38.88
CA GLY A 68 -0.70 -38.85 -38.55
C GLY A 68 -1.30 -39.05 -37.14
N ASP A 69 -1.13 -40.25 -36.59
CA ASP A 69 -1.54 -40.75 -35.29
C ASP A 69 -0.36 -40.87 -34.29
N ASP A 70 0.79 -40.31 -34.62
CA ASP A 70 2.02 -40.39 -33.80
C ASP A 70 1.82 -39.75 -32.41
N THR A 71 2.25 -40.45 -31.37
CA THR A 71 2.09 -39.97 -29.98
C THR A 71 2.85 -38.68 -29.69
N ARG A 72 3.86 -38.31 -30.51
CA ARG A 72 4.52 -36.99 -30.47
C ARG A 72 3.62 -35.83 -30.88
N PHE A 73 2.54 -36.10 -31.63
CA PHE A 73 1.50 -35.11 -31.96
C PHE A 73 0.35 -35.11 -30.94
N SER A 74 0.23 -36.14 -30.10
CA SER A 74 -0.69 -36.09 -28.97
C SER A 74 -0.24 -35.02 -27.96
N ASN A 75 -1.15 -34.17 -27.50
CA ASN A 75 -0.87 -33.20 -26.43
C ASN A 75 -0.84 -33.91 -25.07
N SER A 76 0.06 -34.88 -24.91
CA SER A 76 0.29 -35.65 -23.68
C SER A 76 1.01 -34.83 -22.59
N ARG A 77 0.84 -33.50 -22.59
CA ARG A 77 0.96 -32.72 -21.36
C ARG A 77 -0.29 -32.96 -20.54
N THR A 78 -0.26 -33.97 -19.67
CA THR A 78 -1.17 -34.01 -18.52
C THR A 78 -1.10 -32.65 -17.83
N PRO A 79 -2.20 -31.89 -17.68
CA PRO A 79 -2.14 -30.55 -17.12
C PRO A 79 -1.78 -30.58 -15.62
N THR A 80 -0.48 -30.54 -15.32
CA THR A 80 0.02 -30.10 -14.02
C THR A 80 -0.57 -28.72 -13.73
N ALA A 81 -1.20 -28.53 -12.57
CA ALA A 81 -2.07 -27.40 -12.30
C ALA A 81 -1.35 -26.03 -12.39
N HIS A 82 -1.46 -25.38 -13.55
CA HIS A 82 -0.89 -24.04 -13.82
C HIS A 82 -1.47 -22.92 -12.92
N ALA A 83 -2.55 -23.23 -12.19
CA ALA A 83 -3.05 -22.39 -11.11
C ALA A 83 -1.97 -22.08 -10.04
N ALA A 84 -1.00 -22.98 -9.83
CA ALA A 84 0.10 -22.75 -8.90
C ALA A 84 1.08 -21.68 -9.40
N SER A 85 1.53 -21.75 -10.67
CA SER A 85 2.43 -20.74 -11.26
C SER A 85 1.78 -19.36 -11.44
N HIS A 86 0.44 -19.31 -11.45
CA HIS A 86 -0.34 -18.07 -11.43
C HIS A 86 -0.58 -17.48 -10.04
N ALA A 87 -0.21 -18.17 -8.95
CA ALA A 87 -0.36 -17.66 -7.60
C ALA A 87 0.61 -16.50 -7.32
N THR A 88 0.17 -15.54 -6.49
CA THR A 88 0.95 -14.37 -6.08
C THR A 88 2.37 -14.74 -5.62
N GLY A 89 3.38 -14.13 -6.23
CA GLY A 89 4.80 -14.38 -5.92
C GLY A 89 5.45 -15.55 -6.68
N SER A 90 4.71 -16.23 -7.56
CA SER A 90 5.25 -17.26 -8.47
C SER A 90 5.91 -16.65 -9.72
N SER A 91 6.34 -17.48 -10.67
CA SER A 91 7.05 -17.06 -11.88
C SER A 91 6.19 -16.41 -12.98
N ASP A 92 4.87 -16.62 -12.97
CA ASP A 92 3.91 -16.03 -13.93
C ASP A 92 2.58 -15.65 -13.24
N PRO A 93 2.60 -14.74 -12.26
CA PRO A 93 1.44 -14.46 -11.41
C PRO A 93 0.40 -13.61 -12.15
N ILE A 94 -0.87 -14.04 -12.12
CA ILE A 94 -1.96 -13.24 -12.69
C ILE A 94 -2.27 -12.09 -11.72
N THR A 95 -1.65 -10.94 -11.95
CA THR A 95 -1.96 -9.72 -11.20
C THR A 95 -3.32 -9.13 -11.63
N PRO A 96 -4.04 -8.39 -10.77
CA PRO A 96 -5.25 -7.67 -11.17
C PRO A 96 -5.03 -6.72 -12.36
N ALA A 97 -3.82 -6.17 -12.51
CA ALA A 97 -3.45 -5.33 -13.65
C ALA A 97 -3.41 -6.12 -14.98
N ALA A 98 -2.88 -7.35 -14.96
CA ALA A 98 -2.74 -8.19 -16.16
C ALA A 98 -4.08 -8.60 -16.80
N ILE A 99 -5.16 -8.63 -16.01
CA ILE A 99 -6.53 -8.95 -16.46
C ILE A 99 -7.46 -7.73 -16.55
N GLY A 100 -6.94 -6.50 -16.37
CA GLY A 100 -7.74 -5.28 -16.36
C GLY A 100 -8.74 -5.16 -15.19
N ALA A 101 -8.73 -6.11 -14.26
CA ALA A 101 -9.58 -6.12 -13.06
C ALA A 101 -9.05 -5.22 -11.94
N LEU A 102 -7.88 -4.59 -12.12
CA LEU A 102 -7.42 -3.53 -11.25
C LEU A 102 -8.35 -2.33 -11.37
N SER A 103 -9.26 -2.18 -10.41
CA SER A 103 -10.06 -0.97 -10.23
C SER A 103 -9.14 0.20 -9.88
N THR A 104 -8.58 0.86 -10.90
CA THR A 104 -7.88 2.14 -10.76
C THR A 104 -8.90 3.25 -10.52
N THR A 105 -9.54 3.21 -9.35
CA THR A 105 -10.20 4.33 -8.69
C THR A 105 -9.14 5.33 -8.23
N THR A 106 -8.42 5.88 -9.21
CA THR A 106 -7.46 6.97 -9.09
C THR A 106 -8.06 8.06 -8.22
N TRP A 107 -7.42 8.38 -7.10
CA TRP A 107 -7.87 9.45 -6.21
C TRP A 107 -7.88 10.78 -6.96
N ARG A 108 -9.07 11.37 -7.08
CA ARG A 108 -9.27 12.66 -7.75
C ARG A 108 -9.73 13.70 -6.74
N ARG A 109 -9.46 14.96 -7.04
CA ARG A 109 -9.91 16.10 -6.22
C ARG A 109 -11.43 16.13 -6.05
N ARG A 110 -12.18 15.73 -7.08
CA ARG A 110 -13.65 15.62 -7.02
C ARG A 110 -14.17 14.59 -5.99
N ASP A 111 -13.35 13.60 -5.60
CA ASP A 111 -13.74 12.50 -4.70
C ASP A 111 -13.46 12.86 -3.22
N MET A 112 -12.92 14.06 -2.96
CA MET A 112 -12.62 14.56 -1.61
C MET A 112 -13.89 15.03 -0.86
N PRO A 113 -13.90 14.95 0.48
CA PRO A 113 -14.98 15.49 1.29
C PRO A 113 -14.95 17.02 1.37
N ASP A 114 -16.09 17.60 1.78
CA ASP A 114 -16.14 19.01 2.20
C ASP A 114 -15.13 19.27 3.33
N GLN A 115 -14.16 20.15 3.06
CA GLN A 115 -13.06 20.48 3.97
C GLN A 115 -13.54 21.19 5.24
N ALA A 116 -14.71 21.84 5.22
CA ALA A 116 -15.31 22.43 6.43
C ALA A 116 -15.90 21.36 7.37
N LEU A 117 -16.27 20.20 6.84
CA LEU A 117 -16.94 19.12 7.60
C LEU A 117 -16.01 17.94 7.93
N ALA A 118 -15.04 17.63 7.06
CA ALA A 118 -14.12 16.49 7.20
C ALA A 118 -13.30 16.48 8.51
N ASP A 119 -13.08 17.67 9.09
CA ASP A 119 -12.37 17.85 10.36
C ASP A 119 -13.16 18.68 11.39
N SER A 120 -14.48 18.80 11.22
CA SER A 120 -15.32 19.53 12.19
C SER A 120 -15.42 18.79 13.53
N LEU A 121 -15.82 19.51 14.57
CA LEU A 121 -16.37 18.88 15.76
C LEU A 121 -17.79 18.34 15.48
N TYR A 122 -18.25 17.40 16.29
CA TYR A 122 -19.65 17.01 16.37
C TYR A 122 -20.47 18.14 17.00
N ALA A 123 -21.65 18.42 16.43
CA ALA A 123 -22.49 19.59 16.78
C ALA A 123 -23.85 19.23 17.39
N GLY A 124 -24.11 17.93 17.64
CA GLY A 124 -25.27 17.49 18.44
C GLY A 124 -24.96 17.51 19.93
N THR A 125 -25.88 16.97 20.74
CA THR A 125 -25.74 16.85 22.20
C THR A 125 -24.41 16.21 22.59
N THR A 126 -23.59 16.92 23.37
CA THR A 126 -22.30 16.43 23.87
C THR A 126 -22.50 15.13 24.67
N PRO A 127 -21.88 14.00 24.28
CA PRO A 127 -21.98 12.76 25.03
C PRO A 127 -21.37 12.87 26.43
N THR A 128 -22.03 12.29 27.43
CA THR A 128 -21.44 12.11 28.76
C THR A 128 -20.58 10.85 28.74
N ILE A 129 -19.34 10.93 29.27
CA ILE A 129 -18.41 9.81 29.30
C ILE A 129 -17.83 9.65 30.70
N THR A 130 -17.91 8.45 31.25
CA THR A 130 -17.32 8.06 32.54
C THR A 130 -16.63 6.70 32.42
N ALA A 131 -15.71 6.42 33.33
CA ALA A 131 -15.05 5.12 33.47
C ALA A 131 -15.41 4.46 34.80
N THR A 132 -15.18 3.15 34.91
CA THR A 132 -15.22 2.41 36.18
C THR A 132 -14.24 1.24 36.10
N GLN A 133 -13.45 1.02 37.15
CA GLN A 133 -12.54 -0.13 37.26
C GLN A 133 -13.32 -1.43 37.57
N THR A 134 -13.99 -1.94 36.54
CA THR A 134 -14.73 -3.21 36.56
C THR A 134 -14.67 -3.87 35.19
N THR A 135 -14.92 -5.18 35.14
CA THR A 135 -15.19 -5.93 33.90
C THR A 135 -16.61 -6.49 33.84
N THR A 136 -17.41 -6.30 34.90
CA THR A 136 -18.82 -6.65 34.98
C THR A 136 -19.67 -5.50 34.44
N PRO A 137 -20.48 -5.70 33.39
CA PRO A 137 -21.33 -4.66 32.80
C PRO A 137 -22.56 -4.35 33.66
N THR A 138 -23.27 -3.29 33.28
CA THR A 138 -24.63 -3.03 33.77
C THR A 138 -25.52 -4.25 33.53
N THR A 139 -26.28 -4.64 34.56
CA THR A 139 -27.10 -5.87 34.55
C THR A 139 -28.00 -5.96 33.31
N GLY A 140 -27.93 -7.09 32.62
CA GLY A 140 -28.70 -7.37 31.40
C GLY A 140 -28.07 -6.88 30.10
N TYR A 141 -26.96 -6.12 30.12
CA TYR A 141 -26.30 -5.69 28.89
C TYR A 141 -25.67 -6.87 28.14
N LEU A 142 -25.84 -6.90 26.81
CA LEU A 142 -25.30 -7.92 25.91
C LEU A 142 -23.91 -7.52 25.40
N LYS A 143 -22.95 -8.45 25.43
CA LYS A 143 -21.58 -8.24 24.97
C LYS A 143 -21.42 -8.56 23.49
N TYR A 144 -20.76 -7.64 22.80
CA TYR A 144 -20.21 -7.77 21.46
C TYR A 144 -18.68 -7.79 21.59
N ALA A 145 -18.10 -8.98 21.59
CA ALA A 145 -16.68 -9.23 21.82
C ALA A 145 -15.84 -9.04 20.54
N PRO A 146 -14.53 -8.74 20.64
CA PRO A 146 -13.63 -8.78 19.49
C PRO A 146 -13.56 -10.18 18.88
N ALA A 147 -13.27 -10.27 17.58
CA ALA A 147 -13.08 -11.55 16.91
C ALA A 147 -11.97 -12.39 17.58
N GLY A 148 -12.22 -13.69 17.77
CA GLY A 148 -11.30 -14.63 18.42
C GLY A 148 -11.34 -14.66 19.95
N VAL A 149 -11.91 -13.64 20.62
CA VAL A 149 -12.05 -13.64 22.09
C VAL A 149 -13.14 -14.63 22.49
N THR A 150 -12.85 -15.50 23.47
CA THR A 150 -13.79 -16.51 23.97
C THR A 150 -15.12 -15.88 24.39
N LEU A 151 -16.21 -16.44 23.84
CA LEU A 151 -17.59 -16.06 24.16
C LEU A 151 -18.10 -16.87 25.35
N THR A 152 -18.89 -16.24 26.23
CA THR A 152 -19.53 -16.88 27.38
C THR A 152 -21.00 -16.48 27.49
N GLY A 153 -21.89 -17.42 27.82
CA GLY A 153 -23.32 -17.14 28.02
C GLY A 153 -23.99 -16.54 26.78
N SER A 154 -24.43 -15.28 26.88
CA SER A 154 -25.05 -14.51 25.79
C SER A 154 -24.08 -13.56 25.05
N ASP A 155 -22.77 -13.71 25.26
CA ASP A 155 -21.75 -13.02 24.47
C ASP A 155 -21.86 -13.40 22.97
N SER A 156 -21.64 -12.41 22.09
CA SER A 156 -21.54 -12.61 20.64
C SER A 156 -20.27 -11.94 20.08
N THR A 157 -19.82 -12.34 18.89
CA THR A 157 -18.76 -11.60 18.18
C THR A 157 -19.34 -10.31 17.62
N GLY A 158 -18.77 -9.16 17.96
CA GLY A 158 -19.25 -7.85 17.54
C GLY A 158 -18.96 -7.55 16.07
N PRO A 159 -19.89 -6.89 15.35
CA PRO A 159 -19.73 -6.54 13.94
C PRO A 159 -18.87 -5.27 13.76
N PHE A 160 -17.70 -5.23 14.39
CA PHE A 160 -16.82 -4.08 14.40
C PHE A 160 -16.06 -3.94 13.09
N GLN A 161 -16.15 -2.77 12.46
CA GLN A 161 -15.24 -2.38 11.40
C GLN A 161 -13.95 -1.84 12.03
N TYR A 162 -12.87 -2.61 11.93
CA TYR A 162 -11.54 -2.18 12.34
C TYR A 162 -10.94 -1.23 11.28
N ALA A 163 -10.24 -0.19 11.73
CA ALA A 163 -9.58 0.80 10.87
C ALA A 163 -8.19 1.18 11.40
N GLY A 164 -7.28 1.51 10.48
CA GLY A 164 -5.92 1.98 10.80
C GLY A 164 -4.92 0.91 11.24
N ALA A 165 -5.37 -0.34 11.40
CA ALA A 165 -4.55 -1.43 11.90
C ALA A 165 -5.10 -2.83 11.54
N GLY A 166 -4.26 -3.84 11.73
CA GLY A 166 -4.55 -5.25 11.45
C GLY A 166 -3.74 -6.20 12.33
N ALA A 167 -3.70 -7.47 11.94
CA ALA A 167 -3.00 -8.54 12.66
C ALA A 167 -3.33 -8.55 14.18
N PHE A 168 -4.62 -8.53 14.51
CA PHE A 168 -5.08 -8.47 15.90
C PHE A 168 -4.71 -9.75 16.66
N THR A 169 -4.13 -9.59 17.83
CA THR A 169 -3.68 -10.66 18.73
C THR A 169 -4.33 -10.49 20.10
N ILE A 170 -4.63 -11.60 20.76
CA ILE A 170 -5.15 -11.67 22.13
C ILE A 170 -3.99 -11.93 23.08
N GLY A 171 -4.00 -11.31 24.26
CA GLY A 171 -2.92 -11.50 25.23
C GLY A 171 -2.91 -12.91 25.84
N ALA A 172 -1.71 -13.44 26.08
CA ALA A 172 -1.53 -14.85 26.45
C ALA A 172 -1.87 -15.21 27.91
N SER A 173 -2.00 -14.23 28.81
CA SER A 173 -2.25 -14.43 30.25
C SER A 173 -3.45 -13.62 30.72
N SER A 174 -4.09 -14.02 31.83
CA SER A 174 -5.16 -13.23 32.45
C SER A 174 -4.60 -11.92 33.02
N PRO A 175 -5.26 -10.75 32.87
CA PRO A 175 -6.59 -10.55 32.26
C PRO A 175 -6.59 -10.37 30.73
N ASP A 176 -5.42 -10.36 30.09
CA ASP A 176 -5.21 -9.97 28.68
C ASP A 176 -5.80 -10.97 27.67
N THR A 177 -6.12 -12.19 28.10
CA THR A 177 -6.94 -13.16 27.34
C THR A 177 -8.34 -12.66 26.97
N ASN A 178 -8.78 -11.54 27.53
CA ASN A 178 -10.07 -10.90 27.24
C ASN A 178 -9.95 -9.69 26.31
N TYR A 179 -8.76 -9.33 25.84
CA TYR A 179 -8.51 -8.09 25.10
C TYR A 179 -7.70 -8.34 23.82
N VAL A 180 -7.98 -7.56 22.78
CA VAL A 180 -7.18 -7.51 21.55
C VAL A 180 -6.34 -6.24 21.46
N LEU A 181 -5.19 -6.37 20.81
CA LEU A 181 -4.40 -5.28 20.25
C LEU A 181 -4.01 -5.62 18.81
N PRO A 182 -3.85 -4.63 17.92
CA PRO A 182 -3.21 -4.85 16.63
C PRO A 182 -1.71 -5.13 16.81
N THR A 183 -1.16 -5.94 15.92
CA THR A 183 0.30 -6.15 15.79
C THR A 183 0.82 -5.67 14.43
N SER A 184 0.09 -4.78 13.77
CA SER A 184 0.42 -4.32 12.41
C SER A 184 1.61 -3.36 12.31
N LYS A 185 2.12 -2.80 13.41
CA LYS A 185 3.24 -1.82 13.41
C LYS A 185 4.55 -2.47 13.87
N TYR A 186 5.67 -2.18 13.22
CA TYR A 186 6.98 -2.75 13.52
C TYR A 186 7.39 -2.55 15.01
N PRO A 187 7.96 -3.55 15.71
CA PRO A 187 8.39 -4.89 15.25
C PRO A 187 7.27 -5.96 15.34
N ASN A 188 6.01 -5.57 15.19
CA ASN A 188 4.85 -6.45 15.05
C ASN A 188 4.60 -7.37 16.27
N THR A 189 4.84 -6.85 17.47
CA THR A 189 4.60 -7.55 18.75
C THR A 189 3.44 -6.93 19.54
N TYR A 190 2.75 -7.73 20.36
CA TYR A 190 1.66 -7.25 21.23
C TYR A 190 2.08 -6.12 22.18
N SER A 191 3.33 -6.15 22.66
CA SER A 191 3.84 -5.19 23.66
C SER A 191 4.45 -3.92 23.08
N SER A 192 4.90 -3.93 21.82
CA SER A 192 5.64 -2.80 21.21
C SER A 192 5.15 -2.41 19.82
N GLY A 193 4.57 -3.35 19.07
CA GLY A 193 4.01 -3.15 17.73
C GLY A 193 2.58 -2.62 17.68
N GLN A 194 2.15 -1.89 18.71
CA GLN A 194 0.80 -1.33 18.79
C GLN A 194 0.65 -0.18 17.79
N SER A 195 -0.12 -0.39 16.72
CA SER A 195 -0.64 0.68 15.87
C SER A 195 -1.62 1.57 16.65
N ILE A 196 -1.71 2.84 16.25
CA ILE A 196 -2.92 3.63 16.48
C ILE A 196 -4.03 3.07 15.60
N TRP A 197 -5.22 2.89 16.16
CA TRP A 197 -6.30 2.14 15.48
C TRP A 197 -7.68 2.58 15.96
N SER A 198 -8.73 2.16 15.25
CA SER A 198 -10.12 2.47 15.62
C SER A 198 -11.04 1.26 15.47
N ILE A 199 -12.09 1.20 16.30
CA ILE A 199 -13.33 0.48 15.97
C ILE A 199 -14.37 1.46 15.42
N GLU A 200 -15.18 1.00 14.48
CA GLU A 200 -16.31 1.76 13.93
C GLU A 200 -17.50 0.83 13.71
N PHE A 201 -18.70 1.26 14.11
CA PHE A 201 -19.93 0.48 14.03
C PHE A 201 -21.16 1.40 13.93
N GLY A 202 -22.29 0.86 13.49
CA GLY A 202 -23.60 1.49 13.61
C GLY A 202 -24.32 0.98 14.85
N THR A 203 -25.07 1.85 15.52
CA THR A 203 -25.97 1.51 16.64
C THR A 203 -27.12 2.49 16.73
N ASP A 204 -28.23 2.10 17.35
CA ASP A 204 -29.40 2.94 17.65
C ASP A 204 -29.47 3.37 19.13
N THR A 205 -28.56 2.88 19.96
CA THR A 205 -28.62 3.05 21.43
C THR A 205 -28.50 4.51 21.89
N GLN A 206 -28.96 4.75 23.12
CA GLN A 206 -28.50 5.88 23.93
C GLN A 206 -27.20 5.54 24.69
N LEU A 207 -27.18 4.40 25.38
CA LEU A 207 -26.13 4.00 26.31
C LEU A 207 -25.32 2.83 25.76
N LEU A 208 -24.00 2.89 25.93
CA LEU A 208 -23.11 1.76 25.68
C LEU A 208 -21.95 1.75 26.66
N GLN A 209 -21.38 0.57 26.93
CA GLN A 209 -20.17 0.43 27.73
C GLN A 209 -19.06 -0.22 26.91
N VAL A 210 -17.92 0.44 26.78
CA VAL A 210 -16.74 -0.09 26.07
C VAL A 210 -15.83 -0.75 27.09
N ARG A 211 -15.56 -2.05 26.95
CA ARG A 211 -14.59 -2.74 27.81
C ARG A 211 -13.20 -2.56 27.27
N PHE A 212 -12.28 -2.11 28.12
CA PHE A 212 -10.90 -1.84 27.76
C PHE A 212 -9.94 -2.15 28.91
N LYS A 213 -8.64 -2.25 28.62
CA LYS A 213 -7.60 -2.26 29.64
C LYS A 213 -6.90 -0.90 29.67
N TYR A 214 -6.75 -0.33 30.85
CA TYR A 214 -6.04 0.93 31.03
C TYR A 214 -4.54 0.64 31.21
N MET A 215 -3.68 1.11 30.31
CA MET A 215 -2.26 0.73 30.28
C MET A 215 -1.31 1.81 30.79
N SER A 216 -1.55 3.09 30.47
CA SER A 216 -0.66 4.20 30.82
C SER A 216 -1.41 5.49 31.10
N THR A 217 -1.02 6.20 32.16
CA THR A 217 -1.54 7.53 32.55
C THR A 217 -1.22 8.63 31.53
N THR A 218 -0.20 8.45 30.70
CA THR A 218 0.29 9.45 29.72
C THR A 218 0.05 9.03 28.26
N ALA A 219 -0.19 7.75 27.99
CA ALA A 219 -0.28 7.22 26.63
C ALA A 219 -1.58 6.45 26.31
N SER A 220 -2.32 5.94 27.30
CA SER A 220 -3.65 5.36 27.01
C SER A 220 -4.66 6.49 26.77
N GLY A 221 -5.27 6.53 25.60
CA GLY A 221 -6.25 7.54 25.23
C GLY A 221 -7.23 7.06 24.17
N PHE A 222 -8.28 7.85 23.96
CA PHE A 222 -9.30 7.59 22.96
C PHE A 222 -9.86 8.89 22.35
N ARG A 223 -10.58 8.77 21.22
CA ARG A 223 -11.44 9.83 20.71
C ARG A 223 -12.73 9.24 20.16
N LEU A 224 -13.86 9.65 20.74
CA LEU A 224 -15.19 9.36 20.22
C LEU A 224 -15.46 10.24 18.98
N SER A 225 -16.02 9.64 17.93
CA SER A 225 -16.64 10.35 16.81
C SER A 225 -18.03 9.80 16.53
N ILE A 226 -18.95 10.70 16.19
CA ILE A 226 -20.36 10.39 15.87
C ILE A 226 -20.66 10.93 14.48
N ASP A 227 -21.20 10.08 13.62
CA ASP A 227 -21.56 10.36 12.22
C ASP A 227 -20.41 10.97 11.39
N GLY A 228 -19.19 10.49 11.67
CA GLY A 228 -17.94 10.94 11.05
C GLY A 228 -17.33 12.22 11.65
N ARG A 229 -18.00 12.87 12.61
CA ARG A 229 -17.50 14.08 13.28
C ARG A 229 -16.96 13.76 14.67
N LYS A 230 -15.79 14.27 15.00
CA LYS A 230 -15.11 14.01 16.28
C LYS A 230 -15.72 14.83 17.42
N VAL A 231 -15.93 14.19 18.58
CA VAL A 231 -16.54 14.84 19.76
C VAL A 231 -15.55 15.80 20.44
N THR A 232 -14.27 15.42 20.51
CA THR A 232 -13.16 16.32 20.85
C THR A 232 -12.18 16.46 19.69
N ASP A 233 -11.46 17.59 19.63
CA ASP A 233 -10.48 17.80 18.57
C ASP A 233 -9.25 16.88 18.75
N LEU A 234 -8.69 16.91 19.96
CA LEU A 234 -7.61 16.04 20.41
C LEU A 234 -8.14 14.74 21.02
N ILE A 235 -7.22 13.80 21.20
CA ILE A 235 -7.42 12.56 21.96
C ILE A 235 -7.62 12.90 23.45
N GLN A 236 -8.62 12.30 24.08
CA GLN A 236 -8.75 12.32 25.54
C GLN A 236 -7.84 11.24 26.13
N LEU A 237 -6.95 11.62 27.06
CA LEU A 237 -6.22 10.63 27.85
C LEU A 237 -7.18 9.94 28.83
N MET A 238 -7.06 8.62 28.99
CA MET A 238 -7.89 7.85 29.92
C MET A 238 -7.73 8.33 31.37
N SER A 239 -6.56 8.87 31.72
CA SER A 239 -6.26 9.50 33.02
C SER A 239 -7.13 10.73 33.35
N ALA A 240 -7.76 11.35 32.35
CA ALA A 240 -8.66 12.49 32.54
C ALA A 240 -10.15 12.10 32.63
N VAL A 241 -10.49 10.82 32.48
CA VAL A 241 -11.89 10.35 32.52
C VAL A 241 -12.34 10.13 33.97
N SER A 242 -13.46 10.74 34.36
CA SER A 242 -14.03 10.55 35.70
C SER A 242 -14.33 9.08 35.98
N GLY A 243 -13.83 8.56 37.11
CA GLY A 243 -13.98 7.15 37.51
C GLY A 243 -12.94 6.19 36.92
N ILE A 244 -11.90 6.68 36.25
CA ILE A 244 -10.73 5.86 35.89
C ILE A 244 -9.99 5.39 37.15
N GLY A 245 -9.55 4.13 37.16
CA GLY A 245 -8.84 3.50 38.27
C GLY A 245 -7.36 3.25 37.99
N THR A 246 -6.82 2.14 38.50
CA THR A 246 -5.39 1.80 38.37
C THR A 246 -5.02 1.31 36.96
N THR A 247 -3.84 1.66 36.47
CA THR A 247 -3.28 1.04 35.25
C THR A 247 -3.08 -0.48 35.42
N GLY A 248 -2.92 -1.19 34.30
CA GLY A 248 -2.86 -2.65 34.25
C GLY A 248 -4.23 -3.35 34.39
N ASN A 249 -5.30 -2.64 34.68
CA ASN A 249 -6.60 -3.22 35.04
C ASN A 249 -7.67 -3.05 33.94
N GLY A 250 -8.63 -3.98 33.94
CA GLY A 250 -9.85 -3.90 33.12
C GLY A 250 -10.82 -2.84 33.62
N HIS A 251 -11.44 -2.13 32.68
CA HIS A 251 -12.36 -1.03 32.91
C HIS A 251 -13.54 -1.09 31.93
N LEU A 252 -14.64 -0.45 32.31
CA LEU A 252 -15.73 -0.08 31.40
C LEU A 252 -15.76 1.44 31.22
N LEU A 253 -15.78 1.90 29.98
CA LEU A 253 -16.05 3.29 29.59
C LEU A 253 -17.54 3.39 29.24
N THR A 254 -18.35 3.98 30.12
CA THR A 254 -19.77 4.22 29.84
C THR A 254 -19.91 5.50 29.03
N ILE A 255 -20.60 5.42 27.89
CA ILE A 255 -20.90 6.54 27.00
C ILE A 255 -22.42 6.69 26.89
N ASP A 256 -22.91 7.87 27.25
CA ASP A 256 -24.30 8.29 27.03
C ASP A 256 -24.35 9.27 25.85
N LEU A 257 -25.02 8.86 24.77
CA LEU A 257 -25.21 9.62 23.53
C LEU A 257 -26.40 10.62 23.62
N GLY A 258 -27.01 10.76 24.80
CA GLY A 258 -28.06 11.73 25.14
C GLY A 258 -29.48 11.34 24.72
N SER A 259 -29.62 10.43 23.75
CA SER A 259 -30.91 9.87 23.31
C SER A 259 -30.69 8.59 22.48
N ALA A 260 -31.71 7.74 22.35
CA ALA A 260 -31.70 6.65 21.38
C ALA A 260 -31.91 7.22 19.96
N ALA A 261 -30.99 6.91 19.05
CA ALA A 261 -31.03 7.28 17.64
C ALA A 261 -29.95 6.53 16.84
N THR A 262 -30.28 6.18 15.59
CA THR A 262 -29.36 5.59 14.61
C THR A 262 -28.14 6.49 14.38
N ARG A 263 -26.96 6.02 14.74
CA ARG A 263 -25.67 6.73 14.62
C ARG A 263 -24.57 5.80 14.11
N ARG A 264 -23.59 6.38 13.42
CA ARG A 264 -22.27 5.77 13.17
C ARG A 264 -21.31 6.20 14.30
N VAL A 265 -20.93 5.26 15.15
CA VAL A 265 -20.01 5.47 16.28
C VAL A 265 -18.63 4.96 15.90
N ARG A 266 -17.62 5.81 16.06
CA ARG A 266 -16.19 5.45 15.95
C ARG A 266 -15.48 5.77 17.24
N ILE A 267 -14.59 4.88 17.66
CA ILE A 267 -13.68 5.11 18.79
C ILE A 267 -12.27 4.86 18.30
N ASP A 268 -11.48 5.93 18.20
CA ASP A 268 -10.03 5.86 18.00
C ASP A 268 -9.37 5.48 19.34
N PHE A 269 -8.31 4.68 19.30
CA PHE A 269 -7.55 4.19 20.44
C PHE A 269 -6.05 4.48 20.29
N ALA A 270 -5.43 4.97 21.37
CA ALA A 270 -3.98 5.03 21.57
C ALA A 270 -3.63 4.20 22.80
N ASN A 271 -2.75 3.20 22.66
CA ASN A 271 -2.28 2.29 23.72
C ASN A 271 -3.41 1.77 24.66
N VAL A 272 -4.50 1.28 24.06
CA VAL A 272 -5.67 0.72 24.75
C VAL A 272 -6.04 -0.65 24.15
N PRO A 273 -5.84 -1.76 24.89
CA PRO A 273 -6.40 -3.07 24.57
C PRO A 273 -7.93 -3.07 24.71
N PHE A 274 -8.63 -3.63 23.73
CA PHE A 274 -10.09 -3.60 23.61
C PHE A 274 -10.72 -4.97 23.88
N GLY A 275 -11.77 -5.01 24.71
CA GLY A 275 -12.43 -6.24 25.18
C GLY A 275 -13.91 -6.35 24.82
N GLY A 276 -14.42 -5.48 23.94
CA GLY A 276 -15.79 -5.51 23.42
C GLY A 276 -16.64 -4.28 23.78
N VAL A 277 -17.82 -4.20 23.17
CA VAL A 277 -18.87 -3.22 23.50
C VAL A 277 -20.04 -3.95 24.13
N TYR A 278 -20.65 -3.36 25.15
CA TYR A 278 -21.82 -3.87 25.83
C TYR A 278 -23.00 -2.91 25.61
N LEU A 279 -24.15 -3.43 25.17
CA LEU A 279 -25.36 -2.65 24.89
C LEU A 279 -26.55 -3.10 25.77
N PRO A 280 -27.50 -2.20 26.10
CA PRO A 280 -28.72 -2.57 26.79
C PRO A 280 -29.60 -3.53 25.95
N PRO A 281 -30.47 -4.34 26.59
CA PRO A 281 -31.45 -5.16 25.89
C PRO A 281 -32.27 -4.37 24.87
N GLY A 282 -32.39 -4.90 23.65
CA GLY A 282 -33.17 -4.30 22.57
C GLY A 282 -32.43 -3.26 21.70
N ALA A 283 -31.22 -2.83 22.07
CA ALA A 283 -30.41 -1.96 21.22
C ALA A 283 -29.63 -2.76 20.15
N GLY A 284 -29.58 -2.23 18.93
CA GLY A 284 -28.91 -2.83 17.78
C GLY A 284 -27.44 -2.42 17.65
N ILE A 285 -26.65 -3.29 17.02
CA ILE A 285 -25.31 -2.99 16.51
C ILE A 285 -25.09 -3.67 15.16
N TRP A 286 -24.43 -2.98 14.23
CA TRP A 286 -24.15 -3.49 12.88
C TRP A 286 -22.84 -2.91 12.31
N GLN A 287 -22.29 -3.61 11.32
CA GLN A 287 -21.06 -3.16 10.63
C GLN A 287 -21.36 -1.98 9.71
N VAL A 288 -20.41 -1.04 9.60
CA VAL A 288 -20.47 0.09 8.66
C VAL A 288 -19.20 0.15 7.82
N PRO A 289 -19.28 0.44 6.51
CA PRO A 289 -18.10 0.42 5.65
C PRO A 289 -17.16 1.59 5.94
N LEU A 290 -15.86 1.38 5.79
CA LEU A 290 -14.88 2.48 5.71
C LEU A 290 -15.03 3.23 4.37
N ARG A 291 -14.51 4.47 4.33
CA ARG A 291 -14.66 5.39 3.19
C ARG A 291 -13.27 5.83 2.70
N GLY A 292 -13.19 6.16 1.41
CA GLY A 292 -11.99 6.68 0.76
C GLY A 292 -10.86 5.67 0.49
N GLY A 293 -10.97 4.42 0.97
CA GLY A 293 -9.91 3.41 0.86
C GLY A 293 -8.80 3.59 1.90
N ARG A 294 -7.80 2.71 1.85
CA ARG A 294 -6.66 2.66 2.78
C ARG A 294 -5.61 3.70 2.43
N LEU A 295 -5.33 4.58 3.39
CA LEU A 295 -4.20 5.49 3.38
C LEU A 295 -3.24 5.06 4.50
N MET A 296 -1.96 4.92 4.19
CA MET A 296 -0.92 4.61 5.16
C MET A 296 0.17 5.68 5.15
N VAL A 297 0.87 5.85 6.27
CA VAL A 297 2.15 6.57 6.30
C VAL A 297 3.26 5.63 6.76
N LEU A 298 4.33 5.52 5.95
CA LEU A 298 5.63 5.05 6.40
C LEU A 298 6.45 6.27 6.84
N GLY A 299 6.85 6.34 8.10
CA GLY A 299 7.63 7.48 8.55
C GLY A 299 8.35 7.34 9.89
N ASP A 300 8.66 8.48 10.50
CA ASP A 300 9.44 8.61 11.72
C ASP A 300 8.63 9.16 12.92
N SER A 301 9.27 9.78 13.92
CA SER A 301 8.59 10.38 15.09
C SER A 301 7.64 11.52 14.76
N ILE A 302 7.76 12.17 13.60
CA ILE A 302 6.77 13.18 13.15
C ILE A 302 5.40 12.53 12.87
N SER A 303 5.37 11.19 12.67
CA SER A 303 4.13 10.40 12.51
C SER A 303 3.85 9.43 13.67
N ASP A 304 4.87 8.86 14.34
CA ASP A 304 4.73 8.03 15.57
C ASP A 304 4.22 8.86 16.77
N GLY A 305 4.43 10.18 16.72
CA GLY A 305 4.10 11.13 17.79
C GLY A 305 5.24 11.32 18.79
N SER A 306 5.07 12.29 19.69
CA SER A 306 6.07 12.64 20.71
C SER A 306 5.43 13.21 21.98
N ALA A 307 6.24 13.59 22.97
CA ALA A 307 5.78 14.35 24.14
C ALA A 307 5.34 15.79 23.80
N GLY A 308 5.57 16.27 22.58
CA GLY A 308 5.08 17.58 22.10
C GLY A 308 3.58 17.62 21.79
N ASN A 309 2.91 16.47 21.68
CA ASN A 309 1.51 16.38 21.25
C ASN A 309 0.68 15.42 22.12
N VAL A 310 -0.61 15.72 22.30
CA VAL A 310 -1.50 14.90 23.15
C VAL A 310 -1.97 13.65 22.42
N GLY A 311 -1.83 12.49 23.06
CA GLY A 311 -2.30 11.20 22.54
C GLY A 311 -1.35 10.49 21.58
N GLY A 312 -0.08 10.88 21.50
CA GLY A 312 0.94 10.23 20.67
C GLY A 312 0.53 10.22 19.18
N GLY A 313 0.79 9.11 18.47
CA GLY A 313 0.44 8.94 17.06
C GLY A 313 -0.99 9.36 16.68
N ALA A 314 -1.97 9.19 17.58
CA ALA A 314 -3.38 9.52 17.34
C ALA A 314 -3.71 11.02 17.38
N GLY A 315 -2.84 11.82 18.01
CA GLY A 315 -2.88 13.28 17.98
C GLY A 315 -2.06 13.91 16.83
N THR A 316 -1.29 13.11 16.08
CA THR A 316 -0.44 13.62 15.01
C THR A 316 -1.25 14.13 13.81
N TRP A 317 -0.53 14.74 12.87
CA TRP A 317 -1.05 15.27 11.62
C TRP A 317 -1.81 14.22 10.80
N PHE A 318 -1.41 12.94 10.87
CA PHE A 318 -1.79 11.93 9.89
C PHE A 318 -3.28 11.55 9.98
N ALA A 319 -3.78 11.25 11.19
CA ALA A 319 -5.19 10.96 11.42
C ALA A 319 -6.12 12.16 11.12
N ARG A 320 -5.57 13.37 10.95
CA ARG A 320 -6.30 14.56 10.51
C ARG A 320 -6.22 14.75 8.99
N ALA A 321 -5.03 14.63 8.40
CA ALA A 321 -4.83 14.69 6.96
C ALA A 321 -5.63 13.60 6.22
N ALA A 322 -5.65 12.37 6.74
CA ALA A 322 -6.43 11.27 6.15
C ALA A 322 -7.91 11.62 6.00
N ARG A 323 -8.52 12.22 7.04
CA ARG A 323 -9.92 12.64 7.03
C ARG A 323 -10.17 13.81 6.08
N LEU A 324 -9.29 14.82 6.06
CA LEU A 324 -9.33 15.90 5.07
C LEU A 324 -9.24 15.36 3.63
N LEU A 325 -8.46 14.31 3.42
CA LEU A 325 -8.26 13.64 2.13
C LEU A 325 -9.31 12.52 1.85
N GLY A 326 -10.32 12.35 2.72
CA GLY A 326 -11.46 11.45 2.53
C GLY A 326 -11.30 9.99 2.99
N SER A 327 -10.12 9.59 3.46
CA SER A 327 -9.87 8.24 3.98
C SER A 327 -10.25 8.11 5.45
N THR A 328 -11.02 7.06 5.79
CA THR A 328 -11.29 6.67 7.18
C THR A 328 -10.49 5.44 7.62
N ASP A 329 -9.71 4.83 6.71
CA ASP A 329 -8.80 3.71 7.01
C ASP A 329 -7.34 4.18 6.99
N ALA A 330 -6.95 4.90 8.04
CA ALA A 330 -5.70 5.63 8.15
C ALA A 330 -4.70 4.89 9.04
N TRP A 331 -3.66 4.26 8.46
CA TRP A 331 -2.67 3.47 9.20
C TRP A 331 -1.40 4.26 9.46
N GLU A 332 -1.12 4.47 10.75
CA GLU A 332 0.03 5.25 11.23
C GLU A 332 1.21 4.30 11.51
N GLN A 333 2.14 4.22 10.55
CA GLN A 333 3.37 3.42 10.64
C GLN A 333 4.60 4.35 10.70
N GLY A 334 4.57 5.32 11.61
CA GLY A 334 5.75 6.07 12.03
C GLY A 334 6.62 5.28 13.01
N ARG A 335 7.95 5.44 13.01
CA ARG A 335 8.80 4.98 14.13
C ARG A 335 9.88 5.97 14.53
N GLY A 336 9.87 6.36 15.82
CA GLY A 336 10.77 7.37 16.35
C GLY A 336 12.25 7.11 16.07
N GLY A 337 12.93 8.13 15.52
CA GLY A 337 14.33 8.08 15.12
C GLY A 337 14.65 7.28 13.85
N THR A 338 13.69 6.57 13.26
CA THR A 338 13.93 5.79 12.03
C THR A 338 13.98 6.68 10.78
N GLY A 339 14.55 6.17 9.70
CA GLY A 339 14.74 6.87 8.44
C GLY A 339 15.16 5.96 7.29
N TYR A 340 15.72 6.54 6.24
CA TYR A 340 16.22 5.82 5.07
C TYR A 340 17.48 5.00 5.38
N ILE A 341 18.38 5.52 6.21
CA ILE A 341 19.62 4.88 6.65
C ILE A 341 19.73 4.78 8.19
N SER A 342 18.94 5.56 8.93
CA SER A 342 18.89 5.50 10.40
C SER A 342 17.87 4.46 10.90
N PRO A 343 18.28 3.45 11.70
CA PRO A 343 17.38 2.43 12.25
C PRO A 343 16.63 2.88 13.52
N GLY A 344 16.81 4.12 13.97
CA GLY A 344 16.28 4.62 15.24
C GLY A 344 17.14 4.27 16.46
N THR A 345 16.65 4.68 17.63
CA THR A 345 17.35 4.51 18.92
C THR A 345 16.96 3.24 19.68
N SER A 346 15.92 2.54 19.23
CA SER A 346 15.47 1.26 19.80
C SER A 346 16.19 0.09 19.12
N PRO A 347 16.77 -0.87 19.85
CA PRO A 347 17.49 -2.01 19.27
C PRO A 347 16.58 -3.01 18.53
N VAL A 348 15.26 -2.80 18.56
CA VAL A 348 14.26 -3.58 17.81
C VAL A 348 13.59 -2.77 16.69
N TYR A 349 14.11 -1.58 16.36
CA TYR A 349 13.69 -0.80 15.18
C TYR A 349 14.69 -1.02 14.02
N ALA A 350 14.28 -0.65 12.81
CA ALA A 350 15.04 -0.84 11.58
C ALA A 350 14.81 0.33 10.61
N VAL A 351 15.61 0.40 9.55
CA VAL A 351 15.45 1.39 8.48
C VAL A 351 14.14 1.18 7.71
N PHE A 352 13.67 2.20 7.01
CA PHE A 352 12.44 2.14 6.21
C PHE A 352 12.41 0.94 5.25
N GLN A 353 13.55 0.59 4.64
CA GLN A 353 13.68 -0.53 3.69
C GLN A 353 13.31 -1.89 4.29
N ASP A 354 13.70 -2.17 5.52
CA ASP A 354 13.41 -3.46 6.17
C ASP A 354 11.97 -3.50 6.69
N ARG A 355 11.48 -2.34 7.15
CA ARG A 355 10.14 -2.18 7.72
C ARG A 355 9.01 -2.45 6.72
N ILE A 356 9.15 -2.11 5.43
CA ILE A 356 8.04 -2.22 4.47
C ILE A 356 7.44 -3.63 4.36
N ALA A 357 8.26 -4.67 4.57
CA ALA A 357 7.86 -6.07 4.48
C ALA A 357 6.83 -6.47 5.54
N LEU A 358 6.75 -5.74 6.66
CA LEU A 358 5.80 -5.99 7.75
C LEU A 358 4.84 -4.81 7.99
N ASP A 359 5.29 -3.56 7.84
CA ASP A 359 4.49 -2.36 8.08
C ASP A 359 3.53 -2.04 6.93
N ILE A 360 3.88 -2.33 5.67
CA ILE A 360 3.25 -1.71 4.49
C ILE A 360 2.73 -2.74 3.48
N VAL A 361 3.62 -3.59 2.96
CA VAL A 361 3.30 -4.50 1.85
C VAL A 361 2.17 -5.50 2.19
N PRO A 362 2.12 -6.15 3.37
CA PRO A 362 1.05 -7.10 3.71
C PRO A 362 -0.34 -6.48 3.77
N TYR A 363 -0.45 -5.16 3.92
CA TYR A 363 -1.72 -4.44 4.06
C TYR A 363 -2.20 -3.77 2.77
N ALA A 364 -1.47 -3.94 1.66
CA ALA A 364 -1.86 -3.57 0.30
C ALA A 364 -2.61 -2.22 0.19
N PRO A 365 -1.98 -1.09 0.59
CA PRO A 365 -2.64 0.21 0.58
C PRO A 365 -3.05 0.70 -0.81
N ASP A 366 -4.22 1.33 -0.90
CA ASP A 366 -4.57 2.16 -2.06
C ASP A 366 -3.60 3.35 -2.19
N ARG A 367 -3.19 3.94 -1.05
CA ARG A 367 -2.30 5.12 -1.00
C ARG A 367 -1.26 5.03 0.12
N LEU A 368 -0.05 5.52 -0.14
CA LEU A 368 1.05 5.56 0.81
C LEU A 368 1.69 6.95 0.83
N ILE A 369 1.88 7.51 2.02
CA ILE A 369 2.77 8.66 2.25
C ILE A 369 4.09 8.11 2.79
N ILE A 370 5.21 8.56 2.25
CA ILE A 370 6.55 8.26 2.75
C ILE A 370 7.15 9.56 3.28
N TRP A 371 7.45 9.65 4.58
CA TRP A 371 8.02 10.86 5.17
C TRP A 371 9.13 10.54 6.18
N GLY A 372 10.34 11.03 5.89
CA GLY A 372 11.53 10.88 6.74
C GLY A 372 12.67 11.76 6.25
N GLY A 373 13.92 11.40 6.57
CA GLY A 373 15.11 12.16 6.18
C GLY A 373 15.69 13.01 7.31
N PHE A 374 14.89 13.45 8.29
CA PHE A 374 15.40 14.25 9.41
C PHE A 374 16.39 13.46 10.25
N ASN A 375 16.08 12.20 10.58
CA ASN A 375 16.99 11.32 11.32
C ASN A 375 18.19 10.85 10.49
N ASP A 376 18.17 11.09 9.18
CA ASP A 376 19.24 10.71 8.25
C ASP A 376 20.19 11.88 7.91
N ASN A 377 19.80 13.14 8.21
CA ASN A 377 20.35 14.33 7.54
C ASN A 377 21.86 14.55 7.70
N THR A 378 22.46 14.06 8.78
CA THR A 378 23.91 14.13 9.05
C THR A 378 24.72 13.02 8.37
N GLY A 379 24.06 12.03 7.76
CA GLY A 379 24.69 10.91 7.05
C GLY A 379 25.12 11.23 5.61
N SER A 380 25.73 10.25 4.96
CA SER A 380 26.18 10.40 3.58
C SER A 380 25.00 10.54 2.61
N GLN A 381 24.97 11.64 1.86
CA GLN A 381 23.95 11.90 0.85
C GLN A 381 23.91 10.83 -0.26
N SER A 382 25.04 10.16 -0.56
CA SER A 382 25.05 9.03 -1.50
C SER A 382 24.42 7.76 -0.92
N ALA A 383 24.53 7.54 0.40
CA ALA A 383 23.87 6.42 1.08
C ALA A 383 22.35 6.68 1.19
N ILE A 384 21.95 7.91 1.52
CA ILE A 384 20.53 8.32 1.54
C ILE A 384 19.92 8.18 0.13
N ALA A 385 20.65 8.60 -0.92
CA ALA A 385 20.21 8.43 -2.30
C ALA A 385 19.99 6.95 -2.67
N ALA A 386 20.97 6.09 -2.37
CA ALA A 386 20.87 4.66 -2.64
C ALA A 386 19.72 3.98 -1.85
N ALA A 387 19.56 4.32 -0.57
CA ALA A 387 18.49 3.79 0.27
C ALA A 387 17.09 4.24 -0.19
N ALA A 388 16.93 5.52 -0.56
CA ALA A 388 15.67 6.04 -1.09
C ALA A 388 15.31 5.40 -2.44
N ALA A 389 16.28 5.27 -3.37
CA ALA A 389 16.07 4.60 -4.65
C ALA A 389 15.64 3.13 -4.48
N SER A 390 16.31 2.39 -3.58
CA SER A 390 15.94 1.01 -3.23
C SER A 390 14.53 0.92 -2.64
N LEU A 391 14.21 1.78 -1.67
CA LEU A 391 12.90 1.81 -1.00
C LEU A 391 11.76 2.07 -1.99
N TYR A 392 11.90 3.09 -2.84
CA TYR A 392 10.86 3.45 -3.82
C TYR A 392 10.71 2.37 -4.89
N SER A 393 11.80 1.75 -5.34
CA SER A 393 11.78 0.63 -6.30
C SER A 393 11.08 -0.61 -5.70
N ALA A 394 11.46 -0.99 -4.48
CA ALA A 394 10.87 -2.13 -3.76
C ALA A 394 9.36 -1.92 -3.51
N LEU A 395 8.96 -0.72 -3.07
CA LEU A 395 7.55 -0.38 -2.87
C LEU A 395 6.77 -0.42 -4.20
N LYS A 396 7.26 0.20 -5.27
CA LYS A 396 6.56 0.19 -6.57
C LYS A 396 6.46 -1.21 -7.18
N SER A 397 7.44 -2.08 -6.94
CA SER A 397 7.42 -3.49 -7.37
C SER A 397 6.40 -4.31 -6.57
N ALA A 398 6.35 -4.14 -5.25
CA ALA A 398 5.43 -4.88 -4.38
C ALA A 398 3.99 -4.38 -4.43
N LEU A 399 3.79 -3.08 -4.71
CA LEU A 399 2.50 -2.39 -4.65
C LEU A 399 2.25 -1.55 -5.93
N PRO A 400 2.19 -2.17 -7.13
CA PRO A 400 2.10 -1.45 -8.41
C PRO A 400 0.79 -0.66 -8.61
N ALA A 401 -0.21 -0.90 -7.77
CA ALA A 401 -1.48 -0.17 -7.75
C ALA A 401 -1.51 1.03 -6.78
N CYS A 402 -0.56 1.09 -5.84
CA CYS A 402 -0.60 2.06 -4.74
C CYS A 402 -0.17 3.45 -5.20
N GLN A 403 -0.95 4.47 -4.86
CA GLN A 403 -0.63 5.87 -5.11
C GLN A 403 0.30 6.40 -4.01
N MET A 404 1.57 6.57 -4.34
CA MET A 404 2.61 6.94 -3.38
C MET A 404 2.97 8.42 -3.49
N TYR A 405 3.18 9.07 -2.35
CA TYR A 405 3.61 10.47 -2.23
C TYR A 405 4.82 10.55 -1.29
N VAL A 406 5.90 11.20 -1.73
CA VAL A 406 7.09 11.44 -0.89
C VAL A 406 7.00 12.84 -0.28
N ILE A 407 7.12 12.94 1.04
CA ILE A 407 7.36 14.20 1.74
C ILE A 407 8.84 14.26 2.13
N GLY A 408 9.45 15.40 1.83
CA GLY A 408 10.87 15.65 2.01
C GLY A 408 11.34 15.86 3.45
N CYS A 409 12.60 16.27 3.59
CA CYS A 409 13.28 16.31 4.88
C CYS A 409 12.64 17.37 5.78
N TRP A 410 12.12 16.96 6.94
CA TRP A 410 11.55 17.87 7.93
C TRP A 410 12.56 18.93 8.39
N SER A 411 12.07 20.14 8.66
CA SER A 411 12.83 21.18 9.34
C SER A 411 11.98 21.80 10.46
N PRO A 412 12.43 21.74 11.73
CA PRO A 412 11.73 22.37 12.85
C PRO A 412 12.01 23.89 12.95
N THR A 413 12.49 24.52 11.88
CA THR A 413 12.89 25.93 11.87
C THR A 413 12.77 26.50 10.45
N GLY A 414 12.44 27.78 10.34
CA GLY A 414 12.47 28.55 9.10
C GLY A 414 13.88 28.91 8.61
N SER A 415 14.91 28.56 9.38
CA SER A 415 16.32 28.64 8.99
C SER A 415 16.94 27.23 8.97
N PRO A 416 16.67 26.43 7.93
CA PRO A 416 17.11 25.04 7.85
C PRO A 416 18.63 24.94 7.68
N ALA A 417 19.25 23.96 8.36
CA ALA A 417 20.66 23.65 8.18
C ALA A 417 20.93 23.07 6.78
N GLY A 418 22.14 23.29 6.25
CA GLY A 418 22.54 22.78 4.92
C GLY A 418 22.43 21.26 4.76
N SER A 419 22.58 20.51 5.85
CA SER A 419 22.36 19.05 5.87
C SER A 419 20.89 18.68 5.62
N ILE A 420 19.95 19.44 6.17
CA ILE A 420 18.51 19.27 6.00
C ILE A 420 18.10 19.63 4.56
N THR A 421 18.58 20.76 4.01
CA THR A 421 18.27 21.17 2.63
C THR A 421 18.90 20.25 1.58
N ASN A 422 20.13 19.76 1.81
CA ASN A 422 20.75 18.76 0.95
C ASN A 422 19.95 17.44 0.96
N THR A 423 19.49 17.00 2.13
CA THR A 423 18.69 15.77 2.25
C THR A 423 17.34 15.90 1.55
N ASP A 424 16.67 17.05 1.64
CA ASP A 424 15.44 17.34 0.88
C ASP A 424 15.68 17.27 -0.63
N ALA A 425 16.76 17.88 -1.13
CA ALA A 425 17.13 17.84 -2.54
C ALA A 425 17.51 16.43 -3.03
N THR A 426 18.20 15.64 -2.20
CA THR A 426 18.52 14.23 -2.45
C THR A 426 17.23 13.40 -2.58
N LEU A 427 16.32 13.49 -1.61
CA LEU A 427 15.06 12.74 -1.62
C LEU A 427 14.16 13.15 -2.79
N ARG A 428 14.10 14.44 -3.13
CA ARG A 428 13.39 14.94 -4.33
C ARG A 428 13.92 14.33 -5.62
N THR A 429 15.24 14.23 -5.73
CA THR A 429 15.91 13.68 -6.92
C THR A 429 15.59 12.19 -7.08
N GLN A 430 15.61 11.42 -5.99
CA GLN A 430 15.25 10.00 -6.04
C GLN A 430 13.75 9.76 -6.23
N ALA A 431 12.88 10.63 -5.70
CA ALA A 431 11.44 10.54 -5.93
C ALA A 431 11.11 10.75 -7.42
N ALA A 432 11.67 11.78 -8.06
CA ALA A 432 11.53 12.01 -9.49
C ALA A 432 12.11 10.85 -10.33
N ALA A 433 13.30 10.34 -9.97
CA ALA A 433 13.91 9.19 -10.66
C ALA A 433 13.07 7.89 -10.52
N ALA A 434 12.40 7.70 -9.38
CA ALA A 434 11.47 6.60 -9.16
C ALA A 434 10.09 6.84 -9.81
N GLY A 435 9.82 8.01 -10.37
CA GLY A 435 8.51 8.37 -10.92
C GLY A 435 7.45 8.53 -9.84
N LEU A 436 7.74 9.30 -8.78
CA LEU A 436 6.88 9.56 -7.62
C LEU A 436 6.76 11.09 -7.35
N PRO A 437 5.54 11.61 -7.06
CA PRO A 437 5.36 13.00 -6.62
C PRO A 437 6.11 13.31 -5.32
N PHE A 438 6.64 14.53 -5.22
CA PHE A 438 7.45 15.00 -4.10
C PHE A 438 6.93 16.31 -3.51
N ILE A 439 6.94 16.43 -2.18
CA ILE A 439 6.49 17.60 -1.43
C ILE A 439 7.62 18.05 -0.50
N SER A 440 8.23 19.22 -0.77
CA SER A 440 9.25 19.81 0.09
C SER A 440 8.60 20.56 1.26
N PRO A 441 8.73 20.12 2.53
CA PRO A 441 8.24 20.88 3.67
C PRO A 441 9.05 22.17 3.89
N ILE A 442 10.31 22.19 3.43
CA ILE A 442 11.23 23.33 3.56
C ILE A 442 10.78 24.50 2.69
N THR A 443 10.37 24.25 1.44
CA THR A 443 10.03 25.29 0.47
C THR A 443 8.52 25.42 0.21
N GLY A 444 7.72 24.43 0.62
CA GLY A 444 6.32 24.29 0.23
C GLY A 444 6.11 23.84 -1.22
N SER A 445 7.18 23.59 -1.97
CA SER A 445 7.13 23.20 -3.38
C SER A 445 6.60 21.78 -3.55
N CYS A 446 5.60 21.63 -4.41
CA CYS A 446 4.96 20.36 -4.75
C CYS A 446 5.31 20.01 -6.20
N TYR A 447 5.91 18.85 -6.41
CA TYR A 447 6.37 18.34 -7.69
C TYR A 447 5.59 17.09 -8.09
N ASP A 448 5.25 16.95 -9.37
CA ASP A 448 4.57 15.76 -9.88
C ASP A 448 5.51 14.55 -10.06
N ALA A 449 4.95 13.45 -10.56
CA ALA A 449 5.70 12.21 -10.78
C ALA A 449 6.79 12.30 -11.87
N SER A 450 6.86 13.36 -12.68
CA SER A 450 7.97 13.63 -13.59
C SER A 450 9.08 14.47 -12.95
N GLY A 451 8.86 14.98 -11.73
CA GLY A 451 9.74 15.95 -11.07
C GLY A 451 9.49 17.40 -11.50
N ALA A 452 8.46 17.69 -12.29
CA ALA A 452 8.08 19.06 -12.65
C ALA A 452 7.39 19.77 -11.49
N LEU A 453 7.67 21.05 -11.29
CA LEU A 453 7.06 21.87 -10.24
C LEU A 453 5.61 22.23 -10.60
N VAL A 454 4.65 21.82 -9.76
CA VAL A 454 3.21 22.08 -9.96
C VAL A 454 2.77 23.35 -9.23
N THR A 455 3.21 23.54 -7.98
CA THR A 455 2.86 24.70 -7.17
C THR A 455 3.82 24.88 -5.99
N THR A 456 3.74 26.01 -5.28
CA THR A 456 4.38 26.19 -3.97
C THR A 456 3.42 26.79 -2.95
N GLN A 457 3.47 26.28 -1.73
CA GLN A 457 2.75 26.79 -0.56
C GLN A 457 3.59 27.74 0.31
N GLY A 458 4.87 27.96 -0.04
CA GLY A 458 5.87 28.52 0.87
C GLY A 458 6.24 27.59 2.04
N PRO A 459 7.35 27.85 2.75
CA PRO A 459 7.86 27.02 3.85
C PRO A 459 6.79 26.62 4.86
N TRP A 460 6.79 25.35 5.29
CA TRP A 460 5.82 24.84 6.26
C TRP A 460 6.08 25.32 7.68
N ILE A 461 7.34 25.66 8.01
CA ILE A 461 7.75 26.34 9.24
C ILE A 461 8.45 27.64 8.87
N THR A 462 8.19 28.69 9.64
CA THR A 462 8.84 30.00 9.55
C THR A 462 9.20 30.48 10.95
N GLY A 463 10.22 31.34 11.09
CA GLY A 463 10.78 31.72 12.40
C GLY A 463 11.77 30.70 12.94
N THR A 464 12.48 31.04 14.02
CA THR A 464 13.57 30.21 14.58
C THR A 464 13.40 29.86 16.05
N GLY A 465 12.40 30.44 16.74
CA GLY A 465 12.02 30.05 18.09
C GLY A 465 11.11 28.82 18.16
N LYS A 466 10.68 28.50 19.38
CA LYS A 466 9.84 27.34 19.71
C LYS A 466 9.06 27.58 21.00
N VAL A 467 8.15 26.68 21.36
CA VAL A 467 7.47 26.73 22.66
C VAL A 467 8.49 26.74 23.82
N LEU A 468 8.28 27.61 24.80
CA LEU A 468 9.21 27.98 25.90
C LEU A 468 10.53 28.68 25.47
N ALA A 469 10.76 28.95 24.19
CA ALA A 469 11.91 29.73 23.70
C ALA A 469 11.55 30.47 22.39
N THR A 470 10.56 31.36 22.45
CA THR A 470 9.96 32.04 21.30
C THR A 470 10.81 33.22 20.79
N THR A 471 10.89 33.42 19.47
CA THR A 471 11.58 34.57 18.84
C THR A 471 10.64 35.72 18.44
N GLY A 472 9.35 35.64 18.79
CA GLY A 472 8.33 36.64 18.44
C GLY A 472 8.04 36.72 16.94
N THR A 473 8.44 35.69 16.17
CA THR A 473 8.53 35.75 14.71
C THR A 473 8.29 34.39 14.08
N GLY A 474 7.44 34.36 13.06
CA GLY A 474 7.06 33.12 12.37
C GLY A 474 6.13 32.23 13.19
N ILE A 475 5.89 31.01 12.70
CA ILE A 475 4.99 30.02 13.33
C ILE A 475 5.71 29.00 14.22
N ALA A 476 7.03 28.88 14.11
CA ALA A 476 7.83 27.92 14.89
C ALA A 476 7.59 28.07 16.41
N ASP A 477 7.48 29.31 16.89
CA ASP A 477 7.12 29.71 18.27
C ASP A 477 5.89 28.99 18.86
N THR A 478 4.97 28.52 18.01
CA THR A 478 3.74 27.82 18.44
C THR A 478 3.57 26.43 17.84
N TRP A 479 4.20 26.15 16.69
CA TRP A 479 4.11 24.86 15.99
C TRP A 479 5.18 23.86 16.43
N ILE A 480 6.29 24.30 17.04
CA ILE A 480 7.42 23.44 17.44
C ILE A 480 7.48 23.36 18.95
N SER A 481 7.59 22.13 19.48
CA SER A 481 7.64 21.86 20.92
C SER A 481 8.92 22.39 21.56
N SER A 482 8.98 22.40 22.89
CA SER A 482 10.16 22.84 23.65
C SER A 482 11.40 22.00 23.42
N ASP A 483 11.29 20.79 22.85
CA ASP A 483 12.46 20.04 22.38
C ASP A 483 13.16 20.69 21.16
N GLY A 484 12.43 21.43 20.33
CA GLY A 484 12.95 22.04 19.10
C GLY A 484 13.02 21.11 17.90
N VAL A 485 12.29 19.99 17.92
CA VAL A 485 12.24 19.00 16.83
C VAL A 485 10.81 18.63 16.46
N HIS A 486 9.98 18.27 17.44
CA HIS A 486 8.67 17.70 17.16
C HIS A 486 7.57 18.79 17.12
N PRO A 487 6.50 18.58 16.35
CA PRO A 487 5.39 19.51 16.34
C PRO A 487 4.61 19.52 17.67
N THR A 488 3.97 20.64 17.97
CA THR A 488 2.90 20.71 18.97
C THR A 488 1.59 20.15 18.40
N ASP A 489 0.53 20.04 19.21
CA ASP A 489 -0.83 19.79 18.70
C ASP A 489 -1.23 20.84 17.63
N THR A 490 -0.95 22.12 17.88
CA THR A 490 -1.14 23.21 16.90
C THR A 490 -0.30 23.00 15.65
N GLY A 491 0.94 22.54 15.79
CA GLY A 491 1.82 22.16 14.69
C GLY A 491 1.25 21.02 13.85
N HIS A 492 0.78 19.94 14.48
CA HIS A 492 0.14 18.81 13.79
C HIS A 492 -1.18 19.20 13.10
N ILE A 493 -1.99 20.08 13.70
CA ILE A 493 -3.17 20.68 13.06
C ILE A 493 -2.78 21.44 11.80
N GLY A 494 -1.71 22.24 11.86
CA GLY A 494 -1.16 22.99 10.75
C GLY A 494 -0.60 22.11 9.63
N LEU A 495 0.25 21.14 9.98
CA LEU A 495 0.86 20.18 9.08
C LEU A 495 -0.19 19.34 8.35
N ALA A 496 -1.24 18.88 9.03
CA ALA A 496 -2.32 18.14 8.40
C ALA A 496 -2.97 18.90 7.23
N ARG A 497 -3.14 20.22 7.38
CA ARG A 497 -3.70 21.10 6.33
C ARG A 497 -2.70 21.37 5.21
N ARG A 498 -1.42 21.60 5.55
CA ARG A 498 -0.32 21.73 4.56
C ARG A 498 -0.24 20.49 3.66
N ILE A 499 -0.18 19.32 4.28
CA ILE A 499 -0.05 18.00 3.62
C ILE A 499 -1.30 17.69 2.80
N ALA A 500 -2.51 17.90 3.36
CA ALA A 500 -3.74 17.69 2.62
C ALA A 500 -3.79 18.58 1.36
N ALA A 501 -3.50 19.88 1.49
CA ALA A 501 -3.46 20.79 0.34
C ALA A 501 -2.36 20.44 -0.68
N ALA A 502 -1.21 19.91 -0.23
CA ALA A 502 -0.09 19.53 -1.10
C ALA A 502 -0.43 18.29 -1.93
N ILE A 503 -0.95 17.24 -1.28
CA ILE A 503 -1.42 16.03 -1.95
C ILE A 503 -2.58 16.36 -2.88
N THR A 504 -3.52 17.21 -2.46
CA THR A 504 -4.64 17.71 -3.30
C THR A 504 -4.13 18.37 -4.59
N ALA A 505 -3.12 19.24 -4.51
CA ALA A 505 -2.53 19.89 -5.69
C ALA A 505 -1.85 18.90 -6.66
N LEU A 506 -1.49 17.71 -6.17
CA LEU A 506 -0.88 16.62 -6.95
C LEU A 506 -1.89 15.52 -7.34
N MET A 507 -3.16 15.65 -6.97
CA MET A 507 -4.23 14.75 -7.43
C MET A 507 -4.73 15.16 -8.83
N PRO A 508 -5.02 14.17 -9.70
CA PRO A 508 -5.86 14.37 -10.89
C PRO A 508 -7.20 15.06 -10.58
N ALA A 509 -7.79 15.67 -11.61
CA ALA A 509 -9.09 16.35 -11.52
C ALA A 509 -10.26 15.40 -11.19
#